data_AF-A0A7X8VUQ5-F1
#
_entry.id   AF-A0A7X8VUQ5-F1
#
_cell.length_a   1.000
_cell.length_b   1.000
_cell.length_c   1.000
_cell.angle_alpha   90.00
_cell.angle_beta   90.00
_cell.angle_gamma   90.00
#
_symmetry.space_group_name_H-M   'P 1'
#
loop_
_entity.id
_entity.type
_entity.pdbx_description
1 polymer ?
#
loop_
_entity_poly.entity_id
_entity_poly.type
_entity_poly.pdbx_seq_one_letter_code
_entity_poly.pdbx_strand_id
1 'polypeptide(L)'
;MLDAVALLPENLSQLRQVQNFWPKMIKSYGNDVLQAIRRGLSIPREHCPTQAVMKMPVAVHKVRVGRLQHYVQKRCELRQIDPTLVASRREISTLVLAADARQWPIDSVLLRGWRAELLGEELQNLVRSNFTP
;
A
#
# COMPACT_ATOMS: atom_id res chain seq x y z
N MET A 1 2.51 -13.55 10.81
CA MET A 1 3.70 -13.65 9.92
C MET A 1 4.82 -12.74 10.40
N LEU A 2 4.53 -11.51 10.81
CA LEU A 2 5.51 -10.63 11.48
C LEU A 2 6.09 -11.24 12.77
N ASP A 3 5.28 -11.99 13.53
CA ASP A 3 5.73 -12.64 14.77
C ASP A 3 6.78 -13.74 14.54
N ALA A 4 6.78 -14.37 13.36
CA ALA A 4 7.80 -15.37 13.01
C ALA A 4 9.17 -14.72 12.77
N VAL A 5 9.19 -13.46 12.30
CA VAL A 5 10.42 -12.69 12.09
C VAL A 5 11.03 -12.26 13.42
N ALA A 6 10.20 -11.96 14.42
CA ALA A 6 10.66 -11.60 15.76
C ALA A 6 11.22 -12.82 16.53
N LEU A 7 10.65 -14.01 16.32
CA LEU A 7 11.02 -15.22 17.05
C LEU A 7 12.10 -16.07 16.36
N LEU A 8 12.34 -15.88 15.05
CA LEU A 8 13.31 -16.62 14.23
C LEU A 8 13.37 -18.13 14.55
N PRO A 9 12.25 -18.87 14.41
CA PRO A 9 12.20 -20.27 14.81
C PRO A 9 13.12 -21.12 13.92
N GLU A 10 13.92 -21.99 14.55
CA GLU A 10 14.87 -22.89 13.90
C GLU A 10 14.33 -24.32 13.77
N ASN A 11 13.30 -24.64 14.54
CA ASN A 11 12.67 -25.96 14.61
C ASN A 11 11.14 -25.88 14.77
N LEU A 12 10.46 -27.02 14.56
CA LEU A 12 9.00 -27.11 14.59
C LEU A 12 8.42 -26.82 15.98
N SER A 13 9.17 -27.04 17.06
CA SER A 13 8.72 -26.74 18.42
C SER A 13 8.63 -25.23 18.63
N GLN A 14 9.65 -24.49 18.21
CA GLN A 14 9.66 -23.02 18.23
C GLN A 14 8.62 -22.44 17.27
N LEU A 15 8.43 -23.05 16.08
CA LEU A 15 7.41 -22.60 15.14
C LEU A 15 5.98 -22.69 15.71
N ARG A 16 5.72 -23.64 16.61
CA ARG A 16 4.42 -23.76 17.33
C ARG A 16 4.17 -22.65 18.33
N GLN A 17 5.21 -21.94 18.77
CA GLN A 17 5.09 -20.81 19.69
C GLN A 17 4.72 -19.50 18.96
N VAL A 18 4.79 -19.49 17.63
CA VAL A 18 4.38 -18.33 16.83
C VAL A 18 2.85 -18.24 16.85
N GLN A 19 2.31 -17.17 17.46
CA GLN A 19 0.90 -17.00 17.78
C GLN A 19 -0.08 -17.21 16.61
N ASN A 20 0.38 -17.01 15.37
CA ASN A 20 -0.42 -17.08 14.15
C ASN A 20 -0.19 -18.36 13.32
N PHE A 21 0.52 -19.37 13.84
CA PHE A 21 0.77 -20.64 13.16
C PHE A 21 -0.08 -21.77 13.75
N TRP A 22 -1.05 -22.25 12.96
CA TRP A 22 -2.02 -23.24 13.40
C TRP A 22 -1.42 -24.67 13.31
N PRO A 23 -1.73 -25.59 14.24
CA PRO A 23 -1.11 -26.92 14.27
C PRO A 23 -1.21 -27.71 12.95
N LYS A 24 -2.35 -27.61 12.26
CA LYS A 24 -2.58 -28.25 10.94
C LYS A 24 -1.63 -27.71 9.87
N MET A 25 -1.39 -26.40 9.85
CA MET A 25 -0.47 -25.75 8.93
C MET A 25 0.98 -26.15 9.23
N ILE A 26 1.37 -26.19 10.51
CA ILE A 26 2.72 -26.61 10.90
C ILE A 26 2.98 -28.07 10.52
N LYS A 27 1.98 -28.95 10.65
CA LYS A 27 2.09 -30.36 10.24
C LYS A 27 2.31 -30.49 8.73
N SER A 28 1.62 -29.69 7.93
CA SER A 28 1.69 -29.78 6.46
C SER A 28 2.87 -29.03 5.84
N TYR A 29 3.23 -27.86 6.40
CA TYR A 29 4.14 -26.89 5.76
C TYR A 29 5.26 -26.39 6.68
N GLY A 30 5.36 -26.90 7.92
CA GLY A 30 6.30 -26.38 8.91
C GLY A 30 7.76 -26.47 8.45
N ASN A 31 8.14 -27.57 7.79
CA ASN A 31 9.49 -27.73 7.24
C ASN A 31 9.78 -26.72 6.12
N ASP A 32 8.83 -26.49 5.21
CA ASP A 32 8.98 -25.53 4.12
C ASP A 32 9.15 -24.10 4.66
N VAL A 33 8.39 -23.75 5.71
CA VAL A 33 8.51 -22.45 6.38
C VAL A 33 9.88 -22.30 7.04
N LEU A 34 10.36 -23.30 7.77
CA LEU A 34 11.71 -23.28 8.35
C LEU A 34 12.80 -23.16 7.28
N GLN A 35 12.64 -23.85 6.16
CA GLN A 35 13.56 -23.75 5.03
C GLN A 35 13.54 -22.34 4.42
N ALA A 36 12.37 -21.72 4.28
CA ALA A 36 12.24 -20.36 3.79
C ALA A 36 12.88 -19.34 4.75
N ILE A 37 12.74 -19.52 6.06
CA ILE A 37 13.39 -18.69 7.09
C ILE A 37 14.91 -18.83 6.97
N ARG A 38 15.45 -20.06 6.94
CA ARG A 38 16.90 -20.30 6.77
C ARG A 38 17.43 -19.69 5.48
N ARG A 39 16.71 -19.86 4.37
CA ARG A 39 17.06 -19.23 3.09
C ARG A 39 17.13 -17.70 3.23
N GLY A 40 16.13 -17.09 3.85
CA GLY A 40 16.12 -15.64 4.10
C GLY A 40 17.30 -15.17 4.95
N LEU A 41 17.62 -15.90 6.04
CA LEU A 41 18.76 -15.58 6.91
C LEU A 41 20.12 -15.78 6.25
N SER A 42 20.21 -16.66 5.25
CA SER A 42 21.45 -16.90 4.51
C SER A 42 21.75 -15.84 3.44
N ILE A 43 20.79 -14.97 3.11
CA ILE A 43 20.98 -13.90 2.12
C ILE A 43 21.88 -12.81 2.76
N PRO A 44 23.04 -12.48 2.16
CA PRO A 44 23.87 -11.38 2.64
C PRO A 44 23.10 -10.06 2.63
N ARG A 45 23.40 -9.15 3.56
CA ARG A 45 22.67 -7.87 3.71
C ARG A 45 22.61 -7.06 2.41
N GLU A 46 23.66 -7.11 1.59
CA GLU A 46 23.73 -6.42 0.29
C GLU A 46 22.75 -6.98 -0.76
N HIS A 47 22.28 -8.21 -0.59
CA HIS A 47 21.29 -8.88 -1.44
C HIS A 47 19.89 -8.88 -0.82
N CYS A 48 19.73 -8.36 0.41
CA CYS A 48 18.40 -8.22 1.01
C CYS A 48 17.58 -7.19 0.22
N PRO A 49 16.32 -7.49 -0.13
CA PRO A 49 15.46 -6.54 -0.79
C PRO A 49 15.28 -5.31 0.11
N THR A 50 15.38 -4.11 -0.48
CA THR A 50 15.12 -2.88 0.25
C THR A 50 13.65 -2.85 0.65
N GLN A 51 13.37 -2.66 1.94
CA GLN A 51 12.00 -2.45 2.39
C GLN A 51 11.45 -1.19 1.69
N ALA A 52 10.30 -1.32 1.05
CA ALA A 52 9.61 -0.16 0.49
C ALA A 52 9.15 0.74 1.65
N VAL A 53 9.97 1.71 2.00
CA VAL A 53 9.61 2.71 3.01
C VAL A 53 8.70 3.72 2.34
N MET A 54 7.46 3.79 2.80
CA MET A 54 6.60 4.94 2.51
C MET A 54 7.28 6.15 3.14
N LYS A 55 7.87 7.04 2.31
CA LYS A 55 8.60 8.22 2.77
C LYS A 55 7.70 9.17 3.56
N MET A 56 6.43 9.25 3.17
CA MET A 56 5.42 10.04 3.85
C MET A 56 4.91 9.38 5.15
N PRO A 57 4.78 10.15 6.26
CA PRO A 57 4.13 9.68 7.47
C PRO A 57 2.69 9.23 7.24
N VAL A 58 2.27 8.14 7.89
CA VAL A 58 0.92 7.54 7.74
C VAL A 58 -0.21 8.55 8.00
N ALA A 59 -0.04 9.43 8.98
CA ALA A 59 -1.03 10.47 9.28
C ALA A 59 -1.20 11.45 8.13
N VAL A 60 -0.10 11.90 7.52
CA VAL A 60 -0.09 12.80 6.36
C VAL A 60 -0.73 12.11 5.15
N HIS A 61 -0.40 10.83 4.91
CA HIS A 61 -1.03 10.03 3.86
C HIS A 61 -2.55 9.96 4.03
N LYS A 62 -3.03 9.68 5.25
CA LYS A 62 -4.46 9.60 5.55
C LYS A 62 -5.19 10.93 5.29
N VAL A 63 -4.57 12.05 5.68
CA VAL A 63 -5.12 13.40 5.44
C VAL A 63 -5.19 13.71 3.95
N ARG A 64 -4.11 13.48 3.19
CA ARG A 64 -4.06 13.72 1.74
C ARG A 64 -5.09 12.87 0.99
N VAL A 65 -5.21 11.59 1.32
CA VAL A 65 -6.24 10.70 0.74
C VAL A 65 -7.64 11.20 1.06
N GLY A 66 -7.90 11.59 2.32
CA GLY A 66 -9.20 12.13 2.73
C GLY A 66 -9.58 13.39 1.97
N ARG A 67 -8.63 14.31 1.76
CA ARG A 67 -8.85 15.54 0.98
C ARG A 67 -9.25 15.24 -0.47
N LEU A 68 -8.56 14.31 -1.13
CA LEU A 68 -8.89 13.93 -2.50
C LEU A 68 -10.22 13.18 -2.59
N GLN A 69 -10.54 12.32 -1.62
CA GLN A 69 -11.85 11.66 -1.55
C GLN A 69 -12.99 12.67 -1.41
N HIS A 70 -12.83 13.67 -0.54
CA HIS A 70 -13.80 14.74 -0.38
C HIS A 70 -14.00 15.55 -1.67
N TYR A 71 -12.92 15.81 -2.39
CA TYR A 71 -12.97 16.46 -3.70
C TYR A 71 -13.77 15.63 -4.72
N VAL A 72 -13.47 14.33 -4.84
CA VAL A 72 -14.20 13.41 -5.72
C VAL A 72 -15.68 13.41 -5.36
N GLN A 73 -16.01 13.30 -4.07
CA GLN A 73 -17.39 13.27 -3.59
C GLN A 73 -18.17 14.52 -4.03
N LYS A 74 -17.62 15.73 -3.79
CA LYS A 74 -18.24 16.98 -4.25
C LYS A 74 -18.44 17.03 -5.76
N ARG A 75 -17.49 16.54 -6.55
CA ARG A 75 -17.60 16.50 -8.02
C ARG A 75 -18.70 15.55 -8.49
N CYS A 76 -18.86 14.44 -7.79
CA CYS A 76 -19.86 13.42 -8.11
C CYS A 76 -21.28 13.84 -7.70
N GLU A 77 -21.42 14.51 -6.56
CA GLU A 77 -22.71 15.08 -6.08
C GLU A 77 -23.34 16.01 -7.13
N LEU A 78 -22.52 16.88 -7.75
CA LEU A 78 -22.97 17.80 -8.81
C LEU A 78 -23.52 17.09 -10.06
N ARG A 79 -23.17 15.82 -10.27
CA ARG A 79 -23.59 15.04 -11.45
C ARG A 79 -24.43 13.81 -11.10
N GLN A 80 -24.81 13.66 -9.82
CA GLN A 80 -25.58 12.51 -9.32
C GLN A 80 -24.92 11.15 -9.65
N ILE A 81 -23.59 11.10 -9.62
CA ILE A 81 -22.81 9.87 -9.83
C ILE A 81 -22.39 9.33 -8.46
N ASP A 82 -22.39 8.01 -8.29
CA ASP A 82 -21.80 7.39 -7.10
C ASP A 82 -20.27 7.63 -7.07
N PRO A 83 -19.72 8.30 -6.03
CA PRO A 83 -18.28 8.57 -5.93
C PRO A 83 -17.41 7.31 -5.99
N THR A 84 -17.91 6.17 -5.52
CA THR A 84 -17.15 4.91 -5.47
C THR A 84 -16.95 4.28 -6.85
N LEU A 85 -17.83 4.57 -7.81
CA LEU A 85 -17.67 4.18 -9.23
C LEU A 85 -16.63 5.04 -9.95
N VAL A 86 -16.45 6.27 -9.47
CA VAL A 86 -15.52 7.24 -10.04
C VAL A 86 -14.10 6.99 -9.53
N ALA A 87 -13.92 6.87 -8.21
CA ALA A 87 -12.62 6.61 -7.63
C ALA A 87 -12.73 5.80 -6.33
N SER A 88 -12.07 4.65 -6.30
CA SER A 88 -11.91 3.88 -5.07
C SER A 88 -10.88 4.53 -4.14
N ARG A 89 -11.00 4.24 -2.84
CA ARG A 89 -9.99 4.65 -1.85
C ARG A 89 -8.58 4.16 -2.20
N ARG A 90 -8.47 2.97 -2.80
CA ARG A 90 -7.20 2.37 -3.22
C ARG A 90 -6.55 3.15 -4.35
N GLU A 91 -7.31 3.54 -5.37
CA GLU A 91 -6.79 4.33 -6.49
C GLU A 91 -6.32 5.71 -6.03
N ILE A 92 -7.09 6.37 -5.16
CA ILE A 92 -6.69 7.66 -4.58
C ILE A 92 -5.42 7.51 -3.74
N SER A 93 -5.32 6.47 -2.91
CA SER A 93 -4.11 6.18 -2.13
C SER A 93 -2.89 5.95 -3.03
N THR A 94 -3.06 5.21 -4.13
CA THR A 94 -2.01 4.97 -5.12
C THR A 94 -1.56 6.27 -5.79
N LEU A 95 -2.51 7.14 -6.16
CA LEU A 95 -2.23 8.45 -6.73
C LEU A 95 -1.43 9.34 -5.78
N VAL A 96 -1.79 9.39 -4.50
CA VAL A 96 -1.05 10.15 -3.48
C VAL A 96 0.37 9.60 -3.32
N LEU A 97 0.55 8.28 -3.32
CA LEU A 97 1.85 7.64 -3.19
C LEU A 97 2.76 7.90 -4.40
N ALA A 98 2.23 7.80 -5.61
CA ALA A 98 2.98 8.09 -6.83
C ALA A 98 3.44 9.56 -6.88
N ALA A 99 2.58 10.47 -6.43
CA ALA A 99 2.91 11.89 -6.32
C ALA A 99 4.00 12.16 -5.26
N ASP A 100 3.94 11.49 -4.10
CA ASP A 100 4.95 11.56 -3.04
C ASP A 100 6.32 11.06 -3.52
N ALA A 101 6.32 9.99 -4.31
CA ALA A 101 7.51 9.44 -4.94
C ALA A 101 8.07 10.32 -6.08
N ARG A 102 7.45 11.47 -6.38
CA ARG A 102 7.79 12.37 -7.50
C ARG A 102 7.84 11.66 -8.87
N GLN A 103 7.03 10.62 -9.04
CA GLN A 103 6.94 9.87 -10.30
C GLN A 103 5.99 10.60 -11.26
N TRP A 104 6.49 11.65 -11.91
CA TRP A 104 5.74 12.42 -12.91
C TRP A 104 6.18 12.06 -14.34
N PRO A 105 5.25 11.96 -15.31
CA PRO A 105 3.80 12.05 -15.15
C PRO A 105 3.25 10.82 -14.39
N ILE A 106 2.28 11.04 -13.50
CA ILE A 106 1.68 9.94 -12.75
C ILE A 106 0.78 9.13 -13.69
N ASP A 107 1.09 7.86 -13.88
CA ASP A 107 0.20 6.93 -14.55
C ASP A 107 -0.96 6.55 -13.62
N SER A 108 -2.10 7.24 -13.77
CA SER A 108 -3.32 6.95 -13.02
C SER A 108 -4.53 6.99 -13.93
N VAL A 109 -5.39 5.98 -13.79
CA VAL A 109 -6.71 5.91 -14.44
C VAL A 109 -7.64 7.07 -14.03
N LEU A 110 -7.40 7.69 -12.88
CA LEU A 110 -8.16 8.87 -12.43
C LEU A 110 -7.80 10.14 -13.21
N LEU A 111 -6.64 10.13 -13.88
CA LEU A 111 -6.12 11.25 -14.66
C LEU A 111 -6.26 11.02 -16.17
N ARG A 112 -7.05 10.03 -16.59
CA ARG A 112 -7.30 9.72 -18.01
C ARG A 112 -8.80 9.54 -18.31
N GLY A 113 -9.17 9.77 -19.57
CA GLY A 113 -10.52 9.54 -20.10
C GLY A 113 -11.64 10.27 -19.35
N TRP A 114 -12.83 9.68 -19.33
CA TRP A 114 -14.03 10.29 -18.75
C TRP A 114 -13.88 10.64 -17.25
N ARG A 115 -13.05 9.91 -16.50
CA ARG A 115 -12.77 10.22 -15.08
C ARG A 115 -12.00 11.52 -14.93
N ALA A 116 -11.02 11.76 -15.81
CA ALA A 116 -10.30 13.03 -15.85
C ALA A 116 -11.23 14.18 -16.25
N GLU A 117 -12.13 13.96 -17.20
CA GLU A 117 -13.11 14.98 -17.61
C GLU A 117 -14.11 15.31 -16.47
N LEU A 118 -14.49 14.31 -15.66
CA LEU A 118 -15.35 14.51 -14.50
C LEU A 118 -14.64 15.25 -13.36
N LEU A 119 -13.42 14.81 -13.03
CA LEU A 119 -12.64 15.31 -11.90
C LEU A 119 -11.88 16.61 -12.24
N GLY A 120 -11.72 16.91 -13.53
CA GLY A 120 -11.07 18.10 -14.03
C GLY A 120 -9.56 18.18 -13.72
N GLU A 121 -8.93 19.24 -14.22
CA GLU A 121 -7.53 19.56 -13.93
C GLU A 121 -7.29 19.87 -12.44
N GLU A 122 -8.34 20.26 -11.73
CA GLU A 122 -8.29 20.58 -10.30
C GLU A 122 -7.84 19.37 -9.47
N LEU A 123 -8.17 18.14 -9.85
CA LEU A 123 -7.61 16.95 -9.20
C LEU A 123 -6.09 16.89 -9.37
N GLN A 124 -5.57 17.18 -10.57
CA GLN A 124 -4.14 17.23 -10.82
C GLN A 124 -3.48 18.35 -10.03
N ASN A 125 -4.12 19.52 -9.94
CA ASN A 125 -3.64 20.66 -9.15
C ASN A 125 -3.64 20.36 -7.66
N LEU A 126 -4.67 19.68 -7.14
CA LEU A 126 -4.72 19.22 -5.76
C LEU A 126 -3.64 18.19 -5.46
N VAL A 127 -3.40 17.27 -6.39
CA VAL A 127 -2.30 16.31 -6.26
C VAL A 127 -0.98 17.07 -6.24
N ARG A 128 -0.69 17.96 -7.19
CA ARG A 128 0.56 18.74 -7.23
C ARG A 128 0.77 19.64 -6.01
N SER A 129 -0.26 20.39 -5.60
CA SER A 129 -0.20 21.35 -4.48
C SER A 129 -0.07 20.68 -3.11
N ASN A 130 -0.46 19.41 -2.98
CA ASN A 130 -0.19 18.63 -1.77
C ASN A 130 1.32 18.38 -1.54
N PHE A 131 2.19 18.60 -2.53
CA PHE A 131 3.65 18.35 -2.47
C PHE A 131 4.52 19.59 -2.71
N THR A 132 3.94 20.79 -2.74
CA THR A 132 4.71 22.04 -2.60
C THR A 132 5.24 22.15 -1.17
N PRO A 133 6.51 22.56 -0.96
CA PRO A 133 7.10 22.68 0.37
C PRO A 133 6.34 23.65 1.28
#